data_AF-C4JYH8-F1
#
_entry.id   AF-C4JYH8-F1
#
_cell.length_a   1.000
_cell.length_b   1.000
_cell.length_c   1.000
_cell.angle_alpha   90.00
_cell.angle_beta   90.00
_cell.angle_gamma   90.00
#
_symmetry.space_group_name_H-M   'P 1'
#
loop_
_entity.id
_entity.type
_entity.pdbx_description
1 polymer ?
#
loop_
_entity_poly.entity_id
_entity_poly.type
_entity_poly.pdbx_seq_one_letter_code
_entity_poly.pdbx_strand_id
1 'polypeptide(L)'
;MTILRLAHLDLEGLVLDREVRLLRDQFVTITWSKILYNGLYFSPERKFIEQSIIASQDDVNGQVRLRCYKGSVSVLGRSSETSKLYSPEQSSMDSLEDFQPTDTTGFIATQAIRLKAYGNAEAAAGIDLSKS
;
A
#
# COMPACT_ATOMS: atom_id res chain seq x y z
N MET A 1 -20.45 -7.71 -2.34
CA MET A 1 -19.11 -7.57 -1.74
C MET A 1 -18.08 -6.91 -2.67
N THR A 2 -18.15 -7.07 -4.00
CA THR A 2 -17.14 -6.51 -4.94
C THR A 2 -17.06 -4.98 -4.96
N ILE A 3 -18.20 -4.28 -5.01
CA ILE A 3 -18.25 -2.80 -5.06
C ILE A 3 -17.67 -2.19 -3.78
N LEU A 4 -18.17 -2.62 -2.62
CA LEU A 4 -17.74 -2.09 -1.32
C LEU A 4 -16.26 -2.37 -1.06
N ARG A 5 -15.77 -3.56 -1.41
CA ARG A 5 -14.34 -3.89 -1.27
C ARG A 5 -13.47 -2.99 -2.13
N LEU A 6 -13.86 -2.74 -3.39
CA LEU A 6 -13.11 -1.84 -4.27
C LEU A 6 -13.09 -0.41 -3.74
N ALA A 7 -14.25 0.10 -3.31
CA ALA A 7 -14.36 1.43 -2.71
C ALA A 7 -13.47 1.57 -1.47
N HIS A 8 -13.53 0.58 -0.58
CA HIS A 8 -12.79 0.56 0.68
C HIS A 8 -11.28 0.52 0.46
N LEU A 9 -10.79 -0.38 -0.41
CA LEU A 9 -9.37 -0.45 -0.75
C LEU A 9 -8.84 0.81 -1.43
N ASP A 10 -9.68 1.49 -2.22
CA ASP A 10 -9.30 2.75 -2.85
C ASP A 10 -9.21 3.89 -1.83
N LEU A 11 -10.16 3.96 -0.89
CA LEU A 11 -10.14 4.95 0.20
C LEU A 11 -8.94 4.75 1.12
N GLU A 12 -8.64 3.52 1.52
CA GLU A 12 -7.43 3.20 2.30
C GLU A 12 -6.16 3.62 1.59
N GLY A 13 -6.13 3.59 0.25
CA GLY A 13 -4.99 4.10 -0.51
C GLY A 13 -4.77 5.61 -0.44
N LEU A 14 -5.77 6.38 0.02
CA LEU A 14 -5.67 7.82 0.27
C LEU A 14 -5.33 8.15 1.73
N VAL A 15 -5.79 7.32 2.67
CA VAL A 15 -5.86 7.69 4.09
C VAL A 15 -5.00 6.82 5.00
N LEU A 16 -4.46 5.71 4.52
CA LEU A 16 -3.61 4.83 5.31
C LEU A 16 -2.13 5.01 4.93
N ASP A 17 -1.26 5.01 5.93
CA ASP A 17 0.18 5.00 5.73
C ASP A 17 0.63 3.77 4.91
N ARG A 18 1.68 3.96 4.09
CA ARG A 18 2.17 2.95 3.15
C ARG A 18 2.65 1.68 3.86
N GLU A 19 3.39 1.79 4.96
CA GLU A 19 3.95 0.64 5.66
C GLU A 19 2.88 -0.08 6.49
N VAL A 20 1.96 0.67 7.11
CA VAL A 20 0.78 0.09 7.79
C VAL A 20 -0.06 -0.72 6.79
N ARG A 21 -0.31 -0.16 5.61
CA ARG A 21 -1.04 -0.86 4.54
C ARG A 21 -0.31 -2.14 4.10
N LEU A 22 1.00 -2.07 3.93
CA LEU A 22 1.84 -3.22 3.53
C LEU A 22 1.73 -4.36 4.55
N LEU A 23 1.88 -4.07 5.85
CA LEU A 23 1.75 -5.05 6.92
C LEU A 23 0.36 -5.70 6.94
N ARG A 24 -0.69 -4.89 6.75
CA ARG A 24 -2.07 -5.37 6.70
C ARG A 24 -2.31 -6.30 5.51
N ASP A 25 -1.77 -5.96 4.34
CA ASP A 25 -1.95 -6.75 3.11
C ASP A 25 -1.15 -8.07 3.15
N GLN A 26 0.05 -8.05 3.75
CA GLN A 26 0.91 -9.24 3.85
C GLN A 26 0.44 -10.23 4.92
N PHE A 27 0.01 -9.75 6.09
CA PHE A 27 -0.22 -10.61 7.25
C PHE A 27 -1.68 -10.64 7.70
N VAL A 28 -2.25 -9.47 8.00
CA VAL A 28 -3.56 -9.35 8.67
C VAL A 28 -4.68 -9.91 7.80
N THR A 29 -4.77 -9.49 6.54
CA THR A 29 -5.85 -9.87 5.62
C THR A 29 -5.87 -11.37 5.35
N ILE A 30 -4.70 -11.95 5.10
CA ILE A 30 -4.55 -13.38 4.79
C ILE A 30 -4.89 -14.23 6.02
N THR A 31 -4.37 -13.85 7.18
CA THR A 31 -4.57 -14.62 8.42
C THR A 31 -6.03 -14.56 8.88
N TRP A 32 -6.65 -13.38 8.84
CA TRP A 32 -8.07 -13.21 9.15
C TRP A 32 -8.96 -14.09 8.27
N SER A 33 -8.69 -14.10 6.95
CA SER A 33 -9.44 -14.91 6.00
C SER A 33 -9.32 -16.41 6.30
N LYS A 34 -8.10 -16.89 6.63
CA LYS A 34 -7.85 -18.29 6.99
C LYS A 34 -8.58 -18.71 8.27
N ILE A 35 -8.54 -17.86 9.30
CA ILE A 35 -9.24 -18.10 10.57
C ILE A 35 -10.74 -18.29 10.34
N LEU A 36 -11.36 -17.37 9.59
CA LEU A 36 -12.79 -17.44 9.28
C LEU A 36 -13.12 -18.68 8.44
N TYR A 37 -12.33 -18.96 7.41
CA TYR A 37 -12.54 -20.12 6.55
C TYR A 37 -12.48 -21.45 7.31
N ASN A 38 -11.57 -21.56 8.28
CA ASN A 38 -11.41 -22.74 9.11
C ASN A 38 -12.41 -22.83 10.28
N GLY A 39 -13.35 -21.87 10.40
CA GLY A 39 -14.33 -21.85 11.49
C GLY A 39 -13.77 -21.47 12.87
N LEU A 40 -12.55 -20.92 12.92
CA LEU A 40 -11.87 -20.55 14.16
C LEU A 40 -12.33 -19.19 14.70
N TYR A 41 -13.61 -18.83 14.54
CA TYR A 41 -14.09 -17.50 14.90
C TYR A 41 -13.90 -17.18 16.39
N PHE A 42 -14.08 -18.15 17.29
CA PHE A 42 -13.96 -17.92 18.74
C PHE A 42 -12.53 -18.07 19.28
N SER A 43 -11.52 -18.19 18.40
CA SER A 43 -10.15 -18.42 18.81
C SER A 43 -9.45 -17.15 19.34
N PRO A 44 -8.40 -17.29 20.16
CA PRO A 44 -7.63 -16.15 20.65
C PRO A 44 -6.88 -15.42 19.52
N GLU A 45 -6.38 -16.14 18.51
CA GLU A 45 -5.69 -15.55 17.37
C GLU A 45 -6.61 -14.67 16.53
N ARG A 46 -7.90 -15.02 16.40
CA ARG A 46 -8.91 -14.15 15.80
C ARG A 46 -9.00 -12.83 16.58
N LYS A 47 -9.09 -12.88 17.91
CA LYS A 47 -9.15 -11.65 18.74
C LYS A 47 -7.96 -10.74 18.52
N PHE A 48 -6.77 -11.31 18.46
CA PHE A 48 -5.54 -10.56 18.24
C PHE A 48 -5.55 -9.84 16.88
N ILE A 49 -5.86 -10.56 15.80
CA ILE A 49 -5.88 -10.01 14.44
C ILE A 49 -6.98 -8.95 14.27
N GLU A 50 -8.14 -9.15 14.88
CA GLU A 50 -9.25 -8.19 14.82
C GLU A 50 -8.87 -6.82 15.38
N GLN A 51 -8.08 -6.77 16.45
CA GLN A 51 -7.62 -5.49 17.01
C GLN A 51 -6.71 -4.73 16.04
N SER A 52 -5.84 -5.43 15.30
CA SER A 52 -5.04 -4.82 14.23
C SER A 52 -5.92 -4.27 13.12
N ILE A 53 -7.01 -4.96 12.77
CA ILE A 53 -7.97 -4.47 11.77
C ILE A 53 -8.63 -3.19 12.28
N ILE A 54 -9.21 -3.20 13.48
CA ILE A 54 -9.89 -2.02 14.06
C ILE A 54 -8.95 -0.81 14.09
N ALA A 55 -7.73 -0.98 14.63
CA ALA A 55 -6.74 0.09 14.69
C ALA A 55 -6.37 0.64 13.30
N SER A 56 -6.34 -0.21 12.27
CA SER A 56 -6.06 0.26 10.90
C SER A 56 -7.19 1.10 10.29
N GLN A 57 -8.39 1.07 10.88
CA GLN A 57 -9.58 1.75 10.35
C GLN A 57 -9.89 3.08 11.04
N ASP A 58 -9.15 3.46 12.09
CA ASP A 58 -9.45 4.65 12.91
C ASP A 58 -9.57 5.95 12.07
N ASP A 59 -8.70 6.11 11.07
CA ASP A 59 -8.68 7.29 10.19
C ASP A 59 -9.31 7.05 8.81
N VAL A 60 -9.89 5.86 8.57
CA VAL A 60 -10.47 5.48 7.26
C VAL A 60 -11.85 6.11 7.09
N ASN A 61 -11.84 7.40 6.73
CA ASN A 61 -13.05 8.18 6.51
C ASN A 61 -12.94 9.03 5.24
N GLY A 62 -13.96 8.97 4.40
CA GLY A 62 -14.02 9.72 3.14
C GLY A 62 -15.06 9.18 2.17
N GLN A 63 -15.02 9.69 0.95
CA GLN A 63 -15.98 9.38 -0.11
C GLN A 63 -15.24 8.88 -1.35
N VAL A 64 -15.78 7.82 -1.97
CA VAL A 64 -15.26 7.27 -3.22
C VAL A 64 -16.37 7.27 -4.27
N ARG A 65 -16.11 7.91 -5.40
CA ARG A 65 -17.02 7.97 -6.53
C ARG A 65 -16.70 6.84 -7.49
N LEU A 66 -17.68 5.97 -7.74
CA LEU A 66 -17.54 4.81 -8.61
C LEU A 66 -18.41 4.94 -9.86
N ARG A 67 -17.98 4.32 -10.96
CA ARG A 67 -18.79 4.05 -12.15
C ARG A 67 -19.06 2.57 -12.23
N CYS A 68 -20.33 2.18 -12.20
CA CYS A 68 -20.76 0.82 -12.46
C CYS A 68 -21.26 0.73 -13.90
N TYR A 69 -20.65 -0.12 -14.72
CA TYR A 69 -21.04 -0.28 -16.11
C TYR A 69 -20.86 -1.73 -16.57
N LYS A 70 -21.95 -2.33 -17.10
CA LYS A 70 -21.96 -3.70 -17.67
C LYS A 70 -21.26 -4.75 -16.80
N GLY A 71 -21.56 -4.76 -15.50
CA GLY A 71 -20.98 -5.72 -14.55
C GLY A 71 -19.55 -5.40 -14.10
N SER A 72 -18.94 -4.33 -14.60
CA SER A 72 -17.65 -3.80 -14.14
C SER A 72 -17.85 -2.57 -13.25
N VAL A 73 -16.87 -2.32 -12.39
CA VAL A 73 -16.83 -1.19 -11.45
C VAL A 73 -15.47 -0.52 -11.59
N SER A 74 -15.45 0.79 -11.82
CA SER A 74 -14.22 1.57 -11.85
C SER A 74 -14.29 2.78 -10.92
N VAL A 75 -13.15 3.15 -10.36
CA VAL A 75 -13.01 4.33 -9.50
C VAL A 75 -12.92 5.59 -10.38
N LEU A 76 -13.72 6.60 -10.08
CA LEU A 76 -13.70 7.91 -10.75
C LEU A 76 -13.01 9.00 -9.93
N GLY A 77 -12.84 8.79 -8.63
CA GLY A 77 -12.21 9.75 -7.73
C GLY A 77 -12.53 9.45 -6.28
N ARG A 78 -11.75 10.06 -5.39
CA ARG A 78 -11.82 9.87 -3.94
C ARG A 78 -11.50 11.18 -3.24
N SER A 79 -12.09 11.40 -2.07
CA SER A 79 -11.83 12.55 -1.21
C SER A 79 -11.94 12.15 0.26
N SER A 80 -11.18 12.82 1.12
CA SER A 80 -11.25 12.68 2.58
C SER A 80 -11.04 14.06 3.18
N GLU A 81 -11.88 14.43 4.15
CA GLU A 81 -11.73 15.68 4.91
C GLU A 81 -10.81 15.49 6.12
N THR A 82 -10.59 14.26 6.55
CA THR A 82 -9.85 13.90 7.76
C THR A 82 -8.39 13.53 7.48
N SER A 83 -8.11 12.96 6.31
CA SER A 83 -6.74 12.56 5.95
C SER A 83 -5.89 13.74 5.48
N LYS A 84 -4.69 13.86 6.06
CA LYS A 84 -3.63 14.80 5.64
C LYS A 84 -2.45 14.11 4.97
N LEU A 85 -2.53 12.80 4.72
CA LEU A 85 -1.42 12.02 4.16
C LEU A 85 -1.19 12.28 2.67
N TYR A 86 -2.19 12.81 1.97
CA TYR A 86 -2.06 13.24 0.59
C TYR A 86 -1.96 14.77 0.53
N SER A 87 -0.86 15.28 -0.03
CA SER A 87 -0.70 16.71 -0.35
C SER A 87 -0.52 16.89 -1.86
N PRO A 88 -1.43 17.60 -2.55
CA PRO A 88 -1.26 17.96 -3.96
C PRO A 88 0.03 18.75 -4.23
N GLU A 89 0.43 19.61 -3.29
CA GLU A 89 1.62 20.46 -3.42
C GLU A 89 2.90 19.63 -3.39
N GLN A 90 3.01 18.66 -2.48
CA GLN A 90 4.15 17.74 -2.40
C GLN A 90 4.23 16.79 -3.60
N SER A 91 3.10 16.51 -4.24
CA SER A 91 3.04 15.66 -5.43
C SER A 91 3.22 16.44 -6.74
N SER A 92 3.22 17.77 -6.69
CA SER A 92 3.29 18.63 -7.86
C SER A 92 4.73 18.70 -8.39
N MET A 93 4.87 18.66 -9.72
CA MET A 93 6.16 18.92 -10.39
C MET A 93 6.37 20.41 -10.66
N ASP A 94 5.31 21.22 -10.54
CA ASP A 94 5.34 22.65 -10.84
C ASP A 94 5.75 23.49 -9.62
N SER A 95 5.50 22.99 -8.41
CA SER A 95 5.88 23.61 -7.13
C SER A 95 6.89 22.72 -6.40
N LEU A 96 8.17 23.11 -6.43
CA LEU A 96 9.27 22.36 -5.79
C LEU A 96 9.62 22.89 -4.39
N GLU A 97 8.68 23.51 -3.68
CA GLU A 97 8.97 24.15 -2.38
C GLU A 97 9.33 23.14 -1.29
N ASP A 98 8.62 22.01 -1.22
CA ASP A 98 8.80 20.98 -0.19
C ASP A 98 9.71 19.81 -0.59
N PHE A 99 10.12 19.73 -1.87
CA PHE A 99 10.89 18.61 -2.40
C PHE A 99 12.14 19.09 -3.14
N GLN A 100 13.31 18.66 -2.68
CA GLN A 100 14.58 18.90 -3.36
C GLN A 100 15.00 17.67 -4.20
N PRO A 101 15.05 17.78 -5.54
CA PRO A 101 15.45 16.66 -6.40
C PRO A 101 16.86 16.12 -6.10
N THR A 102 17.74 16.96 -5.57
CA THR A 102 19.12 16.60 -5.21
C THR A 102 19.19 15.49 -4.18
N ASP A 103 18.28 15.47 -3.21
CA ASP A 103 18.26 14.49 -2.10
C ASP A 103 17.95 13.07 -2.59
N THR A 104 17.20 12.97 -3.69
CA THR A 104 16.84 11.70 -4.33
C THR A 104 18.08 10.95 -4.81
N THR A 105 19.11 11.66 -5.25
CA THR A 105 20.35 11.05 -5.75
C THR A 105 21.05 10.24 -4.66
N GLY A 106 21.16 10.80 -3.45
CA GLY A 106 21.76 10.12 -2.30
C GLY A 106 20.94 8.92 -1.82
N PHE A 107 19.61 9.07 -1.80
CA PHE A 107 18.70 8.00 -1.44
C PHE A 107 18.81 6.80 -2.39
N ILE A 108 18.76 7.04 -3.71
CA ILE A 108 18.92 5.98 -4.73
C ILE A 108 20.29 5.34 -4.62
N ALA A 109 21.36 6.15 -4.48
CA ALA A 109 22.71 5.62 -4.38
C ALA A 109 22.85 4.66 -3.19
N THR A 110 22.28 5.02 -2.04
CA THR A 110 22.31 4.21 -0.81
C THR A 110 21.51 2.93 -0.95
N GLN A 111 20.27 3.00 -1.46
CA GLN A 111 19.43 1.81 -1.70
C GLN A 111 20.05 0.85 -2.72
N ALA A 112 20.74 1.40 -3.73
CA ALA A 112 21.37 0.62 -4.79
C ALA A 112 22.64 -0.12 -4.34
N ILE A 113 23.25 0.20 -3.19
CA ILE A 113 24.51 -0.44 -2.72
C ILE A 113 24.39 -1.96 -2.71
N ARG A 114 23.31 -2.48 -2.11
CA ARG A 114 23.06 -3.93 -2.02
C ARG A 114 22.85 -4.57 -3.39
N LEU A 115 22.12 -3.89 -4.29
CA LEU A 115 21.86 -4.38 -5.64
C LEU A 115 23.13 -4.41 -6.49
N LYS A 116 23.98 -3.39 -6.38
CA LYS A 116 25.29 -3.33 -7.05
C LYS A 116 26.20 -4.46 -6.57
N ALA A 117 26.27 -4.70 -5.26
CA ALA A 117 27.06 -5.79 -4.71
C ALA A 117 26.60 -7.17 -5.22
N TYR A 118 25.28 -7.40 -5.25
CA TYR A 118 24.70 -8.61 -5.82
C TYR A 118 25.02 -8.76 -7.31
N GLY A 119 24.80 -7.72 -8.12
CA GLY A 119 25.09 -7.76 -9.55
C GLY A 119 26.56 -8.04 -9.86
N ASN A 120 27.49 -7.51 -9.07
CA ASN A 120 28.91 -7.80 -9.20
C ASN A 120 29.24 -9.26 -8.85
N ALA A 121 28.57 -9.85 -7.84
CA ALA A 121 28.76 -11.25 -7.48
C ALA A 121 28.28 -12.20 -8.60
N GLU A 122 27.12 -11.91 -9.19
CA GLU A 122 26.56 -12.67 -10.32
C GLU A 122 27.44 -12.55 -11.58
N ALA A 123 27.95 -11.34 -11.85
CA ALA A 123 28.89 -11.12 -12.96
C ALA A 123 30.19 -11.91 -12.77
N ALA A 124 30.71 -11.98 -11.53
CA ALA A 124 31.86 -12.81 -11.21
C ALA A 124 31.57 -14.32 -11.36
N ALA A 125 30.33 -14.74 -11.15
CA ALA A 125 29.85 -16.09 -11.41
C ALA A 125 29.56 -16.36 -12.92
N GLY A 126 29.73 -15.37 -13.79
CA GLY A 126 29.50 -15.48 -15.24
C GLY A 126 28.02 -15.45 -15.65
N ILE A 127 27.13 -15.01 -14.76
CA ILE A 127 25.69 -14.91 -15.01
C ILE A 127 25.38 -13.52 -15.59
N ASP A 128 24.89 -13.49 -16.84
CA ASP A 128 24.50 -12.26 -17.52
C ASP A 128 23.07 -11.86 -17.14
N LEU A 129 22.95 -10.87 -16.24
CA LEU A 129 21.66 -10.36 -15.76
C LEU A 129 20.90 -9.50 -16.77
N SER A 130 21.49 -9.17 -17.94
CA SER A 130 20.86 -8.32 -18.96
C SER A 130 19.88 -9.06 -19.88
N LYS A 131 19.85 -10.39 -19.82
CA LYS A 131 19.09 -11.26 -20.74
C LYS A 131 17.83 -11.89 -20.15
N SER A 132 17.32 -11.38 -19.03
CA SER A 132 16.11 -11.90 -18.38
C SER A 132 14.85 -11.10 -18.70
#